data_AF-O14726-F1
#
_entry.id   AF-O14726-F1
#
_cell.length_a   1.000
_cell.length_b   1.000
_cell.length_c   1.000
_cell.angle_alpha   90.00
_cell.angle_beta   90.00
_cell.angle_gamma   90.00
#
_symmetry.space_group_name_H-M   'P 1'
#
loop_
_entity.id
_entity.type
_entity.pdbx_description
1 polymer ?
#
loop_
_entity_poly.entity_id
_entity_poly.type
_entity_poly.pdbx_seq_one_letter_code
_entity_poly.pdbx_strand_id
1 'polypeptide(L)'
;WQAFQTLVSERREAVDSALRVHNYCVDCEETSKWITDKTKVVESTKDLGRDLAGIIAIQRKLSGLERDVAAIQARVDALERESQQLMDSHPEQKEDIGQRQKHLEELWQGLQQSLQGQEDLLGEVSQLQAFLQDLDDFQAWLSITQKAVASEDMPESLPEAEQLLQQHAGIKDEIDGHQDSYQRVKESGEKVIQGQTDPEYLLLGQRLEGLDTGWNALGRMWESRSHTLAQCLGFQEFQKDAKQAEAILSNQEYTLAHLEPPDSLEAAEAGIRKFEDFLGSMENNRDKVLSPVDSGNKLVAEGNLYSDKIKEKVQLIEDRHRKNNEKAQEASVLLRDNLELQNFLQNCQELTLWINDKLLTSQDVSYDEARNLHNKWLKHQAFVAELASHEGWLENIDA
;
A
#
# COMPACT_ATOMS: atom_id res chain seq x y z
N TRP A 1 3.63 55.24 95.16
CA TRP A 1 3.42 53.84 94.73
C TRP A 1 2.78 53.76 93.35
N GLN A 2 1.57 54.29 93.13
CA GLN A 2 0.94 54.32 91.79
C GLN A 2 1.82 54.96 90.71
N ALA A 3 2.41 56.14 90.97
CA ALA A 3 3.35 56.78 90.04
C ALA A 3 4.58 55.91 89.69
N PHE A 4 5.05 55.07 90.63
CA PHE A 4 6.14 54.12 90.39
C PHE A 4 5.67 52.94 89.52
N GLN A 5 4.46 52.43 89.74
CA GLN A 5 3.86 51.39 88.88
C GLN A 5 3.66 51.90 87.44
N THR A 6 3.23 53.15 87.28
CA THR A 6 3.11 53.81 85.96
C THR A 6 4.48 53.91 85.27
N LEU A 7 5.50 54.43 85.96
CA LEU A 7 6.87 54.53 85.40
C LEU A 7 7.47 53.18 85.02
N VAL A 8 7.22 52.13 85.82
CA VAL A 8 7.67 50.76 85.51
C VAL A 8 6.93 50.20 84.30
N SER A 9 5.62 50.46 84.19
CA SER A 9 4.81 50.05 83.03
C SER A 9 5.29 50.75 81.75
N GLU A 10 5.47 52.06 81.78
CA GLU A 10 5.98 52.86 80.67
C GLU A 10 7.39 52.40 80.25
N ARG A 11 8.27 52.13 81.22
CA ARG A 11 9.62 51.61 80.93
C ARG A 11 9.57 50.21 80.33
N ARG A 12 8.69 49.35 80.81
CA ARG A 12 8.49 48.00 80.27
C ARG A 12 7.96 48.06 78.84
N GLU A 13 6.94 48.85 78.59
CA GLU A 13 6.39 49.07 77.25
C GLU A 13 7.46 49.61 76.30
N ALA A 14 8.26 50.60 76.72
CA ALA A 14 9.35 51.12 75.90
C ALA A 14 10.43 50.06 75.59
N VAL A 15 10.76 49.18 76.54
CA VAL A 15 11.71 48.07 76.33
C VAL A 15 11.12 47.02 75.40
N ASP A 16 9.86 46.63 75.60
CA ASP A 16 9.16 45.66 74.75
C ASP A 16 9.04 46.21 73.31
N SER A 17 8.82 47.52 73.16
CA SER A 17 8.78 48.23 71.89
C SER A 17 10.14 48.21 71.18
N ALA A 18 11.21 48.59 71.88
CA ALA A 18 12.57 48.56 71.35
C ALA A 18 13.03 47.13 70.99
N LEU A 19 12.61 46.13 71.78
CA LEU A 19 12.88 44.73 71.50
C LEU A 19 12.19 44.25 70.22
N ARG A 20 10.95 44.68 69.96
CA ARG A 20 10.22 44.35 68.72
C ARG A 20 10.95 44.91 67.49
N VAL A 21 11.38 46.16 67.53
CA VAL A 21 12.17 46.76 66.44
C VAL A 21 13.47 45.99 66.23
N HIS A 22 14.18 45.65 67.32
CA HIS A 22 15.43 44.89 67.21
C HIS A 22 15.20 43.51 66.59
N ASN A 23 14.18 42.78 67.04
CA ASN A 23 13.83 41.48 66.49
C ASN A 23 13.46 41.58 65.01
N TYR A 24 12.69 42.59 64.62
CA TYR A 24 12.40 42.86 63.21
C TYR A 24 13.68 43.06 62.38
N CYS A 25 14.63 43.85 62.87
CA CYS A 25 15.91 44.06 62.17
C CYS A 25 16.71 42.75 62.00
N VAL A 26 16.77 41.93 63.05
CA VAL A 26 17.44 40.61 63.01
C VAL A 26 16.74 39.68 62.03
N ASP A 27 15.41 39.59 62.10
CA ASP A 27 14.61 38.75 61.23
C ASP A 27 14.75 39.16 59.75
N CYS A 28 14.83 40.46 59.47
CA CYS A 28 15.13 40.98 58.13
C CYS A 28 16.53 40.58 57.65
N GLU A 29 17.55 40.66 58.50
CA GLU A 29 18.93 40.28 58.15
C GLU A 29 19.06 38.78 57.89
N GLU A 30 18.45 37.95 58.73
CA GLU A 30 18.41 36.50 58.55
C GLU A 30 17.67 36.11 57.27
N THR A 31 16.51 36.71 57.02
CA THR A 31 15.72 36.45 55.81
C THR A 31 16.45 36.95 54.55
N SER A 32 17.11 38.11 54.61
CA SER A 32 17.92 38.65 53.50
C SER A 32 19.07 37.72 53.14
N LYS A 33 19.77 37.19 54.16
CA LYS A 33 20.84 36.21 53.96
C LYS A 33 20.30 34.92 53.35
N TRP A 34 19.16 34.44 53.84
CA TRP A 34 18.53 33.23 53.32
C TRP A 34 18.13 33.38 51.85
N ILE A 35 17.50 34.49 51.47
CA ILE A 35 17.18 34.80 50.07
C ILE A 35 18.45 34.81 49.21
N THR A 36 19.48 35.53 49.65
CA THR A 36 20.75 35.65 48.92
C THR A 36 21.42 34.29 48.69
N ASP A 37 21.42 33.42 49.70
CA ASP A 37 21.98 32.08 49.60
C ASP A 37 21.19 31.22 48.61
N LYS A 38 19.85 31.32 48.58
CA LYS A 38 19.02 30.62 47.59
C LYS A 38 19.21 31.16 46.18
N THR A 39 19.34 32.48 46.00
CA THR A 39 19.64 33.09 44.69
C THR A 39 20.94 32.54 44.11
N LYS A 40 22.00 32.42 44.92
CA LYS A 40 23.27 31.82 44.47
C LYS A 40 23.12 30.36 44.03
N VAL A 41 22.26 29.59 44.69
CA VAL A 41 22.00 28.20 44.28
C VAL A 41 21.34 28.17 42.90
N VAL A 42 20.33 29.02 42.66
CA VAL A 42 19.65 29.18 41.36
C VAL A 42 20.66 29.59 40.29
N GLU A 43 21.47 30.62 40.55
CA GLU A 43 22.52 31.07 39.63
C GLU A 43 23.57 29.99 39.31
N SER A 44 23.95 29.15 40.27
CA SER A 44 24.92 28.06 40.05
C SER A 44 24.43 26.97 39.08
N THR A 45 23.16 27.02 38.67
CA THR A 45 22.60 26.05 37.73
C THR A 45 22.67 26.50 36.27
N LYS A 46 22.95 27.78 35.99
CA LYS A 46 22.95 28.34 34.63
C LYS A 46 23.93 27.62 33.69
N ASP A 47 25.07 27.18 34.21
CA ASP A 47 26.12 26.50 33.41
C ASP A 47 25.85 25.00 33.19
N LEU A 48 24.85 24.43 33.88
CA LEU A 48 24.52 23.00 33.81
C LEU A 48 23.54 22.68 32.67
N GLY A 49 23.02 23.67 31.94
CA GLY A 49 22.03 23.47 30.86
C GLY A 49 22.58 22.85 29.57
N ARG A 50 23.85 22.43 29.55
CA ARG A 50 24.56 21.98 28.34
C ARG A 50 24.30 20.52 27.95
N ASP A 51 23.86 19.69 28.88
CA ASP A 51 23.57 18.28 28.60
C ASP A 51 22.44 17.72 29.49
N LEU A 52 21.87 16.57 29.08
CA LEU A 52 20.75 15.90 29.76
C LEU A 52 21.05 15.58 31.23
N ALA A 53 22.29 15.25 31.56
CA ALA A 53 22.72 14.97 32.93
C ALA A 53 22.67 16.23 33.80
N GLY A 54 23.14 17.36 33.27
CA GLY A 54 23.03 18.66 33.90
C GLY A 54 21.58 19.06 34.13
N ILE A 55 20.71 18.86 33.15
CA ILE A 55 19.27 19.20 33.22
C ILE A 55 18.54 18.43 34.34
N ILE A 56 18.81 17.13 34.49
CA ILE A 56 18.27 16.31 35.60
C ILE A 56 18.77 16.82 36.96
N ALA A 57 20.03 17.29 37.03
CA ALA A 57 20.57 17.90 38.23
C ALA A 57 19.94 19.26 38.55
N ILE A 58 19.63 20.08 37.54
CA ILE A 58 18.89 21.34 37.68
C ILE A 58 17.49 21.06 38.24
N GLN A 59 16.72 20.14 37.64
CA GLN A 59 15.37 19.78 38.10
C GLN A 59 15.38 19.33 39.58
N ARG A 60 16.30 18.44 39.96
CA ARG A 60 16.42 18.00 41.37
C ARG A 60 16.72 19.15 42.34
N LYS A 61 17.55 20.11 41.94
CA LYS A 61 17.85 21.29 42.76
C LYS A 61 16.63 22.21 42.89
N LEU A 62 15.88 22.44 41.80
CA LEU A 62 14.68 23.28 41.82
C LEU A 62 13.54 22.68 42.65
N SER A 63 13.27 21.38 42.55
CA SER A 63 12.26 20.73 43.41
C SER A 63 12.61 20.80 44.90
N GLY A 64 13.89 20.90 45.24
CA GLY A 64 14.33 21.19 46.61
C GLY A 64 14.06 22.63 47.05
N LEU A 65 14.20 23.58 46.11
CA LEU A 65 14.03 25.02 46.32
C LEU A 65 12.55 25.43 46.49
N GLU A 66 11.59 24.75 45.86
CA GLU A 66 10.16 25.10 45.92
C GLU A 66 9.64 25.27 47.36
N ARG A 67 10.02 24.36 48.27
CA ARG A 67 9.62 24.44 49.69
C ARG A 67 10.25 25.62 50.40
N ASP A 68 11.52 25.91 50.09
CA ASP A 68 12.24 27.05 50.66
C ASP A 68 11.65 28.37 50.17
N VAL A 69 11.32 28.47 48.88
CA VAL A 69 10.68 29.65 48.26
C VAL A 69 9.34 29.94 48.91
N ALA A 70 8.49 28.92 49.11
CA ALA A 70 7.21 29.09 49.80
C ALA A 70 7.39 29.58 51.25
N ALA A 71 8.39 29.06 51.96
CA ALA A 71 8.68 29.47 53.33
C ALA A 71 9.29 30.87 53.42
N ILE A 72 10.12 31.28 52.45
CA ILE A 72 10.63 32.64 52.31
C ILE A 72 9.49 33.61 52.04
N GLN A 73 8.59 33.33 51.09
CA GLN A 73 7.43 34.18 50.80
C GLN A 73 6.60 34.43 52.07
N ALA A 74 6.27 33.37 52.81
CA ALA A 74 5.52 33.50 54.06
C ALA A 74 6.24 34.37 55.11
N ARG A 75 7.58 34.33 55.14
CA ARG A 75 8.40 35.15 56.05
C ARG A 75 8.46 36.61 55.60
N VAL A 76 8.62 36.87 54.30
CA VAL A 76 8.58 38.22 53.71
C VAL A 76 7.22 38.87 53.97
N ASP A 77 6.11 38.16 53.73
CA ASP A 77 4.74 38.65 53.99
C ASP A 77 4.49 38.95 55.48
N ALA A 78 5.11 38.17 56.38
CA ALA A 78 5.01 38.41 57.82
C ALA A 78 5.79 39.66 58.22
N LEU A 79 7.00 39.84 57.69
CA LEU A 79 7.85 41.00 57.96
C LEU A 79 7.28 42.28 57.35
N GLU A 80 6.63 42.22 56.19
CA GLU A 80 5.89 43.36 55.63
C GLU A 80 4.73 43.81 56.54
N ARG A 81 3.97 42.87 57.09
CA ARG A 81 2.89 43.22 58.04
C ARG A 81 3.43 43.80 59.34
N GLU A 82 4.55 43.28 59.82
CA GLU A 82 5.22 43.77 61.03
C GLU A 82 5.84 45.16 60.83
N SER A 83 6.48 45.41 59.69
CA SER A 83 7.09 46.70 59.37
C SER A 83 6.04 47.81 59.35
N GLN A 84 4.87 47.57 58.76
CA GLN A 84 3.78 48.54 58.73
C GLN A 84 3.31 48.93 60.13
N GLN A 85 3.17 47.96 61.04
CA GLN A 85 2.79 48.23 62.44
C GLN A 85 3.89 48.99 63.20
N LEU A 86 5.16 48.66 62.97
CA LEU A 86 6.29 49.33 63.61
C LEU A 86 6.44 50.77 63.10
N MET A 87 6.26 51.01 61.80
CA MET A 87 6.29 52.34 61.19
C MET A 87 5.18 53.27 61.70
N ASP A 88 4.01 52.72 62.06
CA ASP A 88 2.91 53.47 62.65
C ASP A 88 3.14 53.79 64.13
N SER A 89 3.82 52.90 64.86
CA SER A 89 4.09 53.04 66.30
C SER A 89 5.41 53.75 66.64
N HIS A 90 6.37 53.80 65.71
CA HIS A 90 7.72 54.38 65.89
C HIS A 90 8.07 55.33 64.74
N PRO A 91 7.49 56.54 64.71
CA PRO A 91 7.71 57.51 63.62
C PRO A 91 9.19 57.87 63.41
N GLU A 92 9.99 57.84 64.47
CA GLU A 92 11.42 58.17 64.47
C GLU A 92 12.30 57.12 63.80
N GLN A 93 11.82 55.87 63.66
CA GLN A 93 12.52 54.76 63.00
C GLN A 93 11.88 54.36 61.67
N LYS A 94 10.78 55.03 61.30
CA LYS A 94 10.01 54.74 60.10
C LYS A 94 10.85 54.67 58.82
N GLU A 95 11.85 55.54 58.69
CA GLU A 95 12.74 55.57 57.54
C GLU A 95 13.64 54.33 57.47
N ASP A 96 14.29 53.94 58.57
CA ASP A 96 15.16 52.74 58.61
C ASP A 96 14.38 51.46 58.38
N ILE A 97 13.22 51.31 59.04
CA ILE A 97 12.32 50.17 58.87
C ILE A 97 11.82 50.07 57.43
N GLY A 98 11.42 51.20 56.84
CA GLY A 98 11.00 51.24 55.44
C GLY A 98 12.13 50.88 54.46
N GLN A 99 13.37 51.31 54.73
CA GLN A 99 14.53 50.93 53.92
C GLN A 99 14.83 49.44 54.00
N ARG A 100 14.75 48.83 55.20
CA ARG A 100 14.95 47.39 55.40
C ARG A 100 13.88 46.55 54.71
N GLN A 101 12.61 46.93 54.85
CA GLN A 101 11.52 46.27 54.14
C GLN A 101 11.75 46.33 52.63
N LYS A 102 12.06 47.52 52.10
CA LYS A 102 12.30 47.70 50.67
C LYS A 102 13.48 46.85 50.18
N HIS A 103 14.57 46.78 50.95
CA HIS A 103 15.70 45.94 50.61
C HIS A 103 15.33 44.45 50.55
N LEU A 104 14.56 43.98 51.53
CA LEU A 104 14.08 42.59 51.57
C LEU A 104 13.19 42.27 50.36
N GLU A 105 12.29 43.18 50.00
CA GLU A 105 11.43 43.10 48.82
C GLU A 105 12.25 43.04 47.51
N GLU A 106 13.28 43.87 47.38
CA GLU A 106 14.18 43.87 46.22
C GLU A 106 14.92 42.53 46.08
N LEU A 107 15.42 41.96 47.19
CA LEU A 107 16.06 40.65 47.18
C LEU A 107 15.07 39.54 46.80
N TRP A 108 13.85 39.60 47.34
CA TRP A 108 12.79 38.64 47.05
C TRP A 108 12.40 38.64 45.56
N GLN A 109 12.18 39.82 44.99
CA GLN A 109 11.91 39.98 43.57
C GLN A 109 13.07 39.46 42.70
N GLY A 110 14.32 39.70 43.11
CA GLY A 110 15.50 39.19 42.41
C GLY A 110 15.57 37.65 42.39
N LEU A 111 15.22 36.98 43.50
CA LEU A 111 15.12 35.52 43.55
C LEU A 111 14.01 34.99 42.63
N GLN A 112 12.83 35.60 42.66
CA GLN A 112 11.70 35.23 41.80
C GLN A 112 12.07 35.34 40.31
N GLN A 113 12.72 36.44 39.90
CA GLN A 113 13.18 36.62 38.52
C GLN A 113 14.22 35.56 38.11
N SER A 114 15.13 35.22 39.02
CA SER A 114 16.15 34.19 38.76
C SER A 114 15.53 32.80 38.59
N LEU A 115 14.50 32.47 39.38
CA LEU A 115 13.75 31.22 39.26
C LEU A 115 12.97 31.16 37.96
N GLN A 116 12.25 32.23 37.60
CA GLN A 116 11.49 32.29 36.34
C GLN A 116 12.40 32.08 35.12
N GLY A 117 13.54 32.76 35.06
CA GLY A 117 14.47 32.58 33.94
C GLY A 117 15.05 31.16 33.84
N GLN A 118 15.14 30.45 34.97
CA GLN A 118 15.58 29.06 34.99
C GLN A 118 14.48 28.08 34.58
N GLU A 119 13.22 28.35 34.94
CA GLU A 119 12.05 27.61 34.44
C GLU A 119 11.90 27.76 32.92
N ASP A 120 12.05 28.98 32.40
CA ASP A 120 12.00 29.26 30.96
C ASP A 120 13.09 28.47 30.21
N LEU A 121 14.34 28.51 30.70
CA LEU A 121 15.46 27.74 30.15
C LEU A 121 15.18 26.23 30.15
N LEU A 122 14.67 25.68 31.26
CA LEU A 122 14.32 24.26 31.34
C LEU A 122 13.18 23.89 30.39
N GLY A 123 12.22 24.79 30.19
CA GLY A 123 11.13 24.64 29.24
C GLY A 123 11.66 24.51 27.80
N GLU A 124 12.53 25.43 27.38
CA GLU A 124 13.16 25.41 26.05
C GLU A 124 13.98 24.12 25.83
N VAL A 125 14.74 23.72 26.84
CA VAL A 125 15.57 22.53 26.80
C VAL A 125 14.72 21.24 26.73
N SER A 126 13.63 21.17 27.49
CA SER A 126 12.69 20.05 27.42
C SER A 126 12.04 19.94 26.05
N GLN A 127 11.72 21.07 25.42
CA GLN A 127 11.17 21.10 24.06
C GLN A 127 12.20 20.63 23.03
N LEU A 128 13.46 21.06 23.16
CA LEU A 128 14.55 20.60 22.30
C LEU A 128 14.75 19.08 22.40
N GLN A 129 14.73 18.52 23.61
CA GLN A 129 14.88 17.08 23.81
C GLN A 129 13.72 16.28 23.20
N ALA A 130 12.48 16.73 23.42
CA ALA A 130 11.31 16.11 22.80
C ALA A 130 11.41 16.13 21.28
N PHE A 131 11.80 17.27 20.70
CA PHE A 131 12.04 17.39 19.27
C PHE A 131 13.14 16.44 18.75
N LEU A 132 14.28 16.34 19.45
CA LEU A 132 15.37 15.45 19.04
C LEU A 132 14.94 13.98 19.07
N GLN A 133 14.16 13.58 20.08
CA GLN A 133 13.58 12.24 20.16
C GLN A 133 12.60 11.99 19.00
N ASP A 134 11.69 12.93 18.73
CA ASP A 134 10.74 12.83 17.61
C ASP A 134 11.48 12.74 16.25
N LEU A 135 12.58 13.47 16.09
CA LEU A 135 13.44 13.42 14.90
C LEU A 135 14.16 12.07 14.77
N ASP A 136 14.74 11.55 15.84
CA ASP A 136 15.39 10.23 15.87
C ASP A 136 14.39 9.12 15.48
N ASP A 137 13.23 9.11 16.12
CA ASP A 137 12.17 8.11 15.90
C ASP A 137 11.63 8.18 14.47
N PHE A 138 11.38 9.40 13.96
CA PHE A 138 10.92 9.59 12.60
C PHE A 138 11.97 9.18 11.56
N GLN A 139 13.26 9.49 11.79
CA GLN A 139 14.34 9.04 10.91
C GLN A 139 14.52 7.53 10.89
N ALA A 140 14.39 6.88 12.05
CA ALA A 140 14.45 5.42 12.15
C ALA A 140 13.31 4.77 11.35
N TRP A 141 12.08 5.25 11.53
CA TRP A 141 10.93 4.81 10.73
C TRP A 141 11.15 5.05 9.23
N LEU A 142 11.55 6.27 8.84
CA LEU A 142 11.77 6.64 7.44
C LEU A 142 12.77 5.69 6.77
N SER A 143 13.87 5.36 7.45
CA SER A 143 14.90 4.43 6.95
C SER A 143 14.38 3.01 6.76
N ILE A 144 13.56 2.50 7.69
CA ILE A 144 12.93 1.17 7.58
C ILE A 144 11.96 1.13 6.40
N THR A 145 11.10 2.13 6.28
CA THR A 145 10.08 2.20 5.23
C THR A 145 10.72 2.37 3.85
N GLN A 146 11.77 3.21 3.72
CA GLN A 146 12.54 3.33 2.49
C GLN A 146 13.15 1.99 2.06
N LYS A 147 13.69 1.19 2.98
CA LYS A 147 14.22 -0.14 2.67
C LYS A 147 13.12 -1.10 2.22
N ALA A 148 11.95 -1.04 2.85
CA ALA A 148 10.80 -1.87 2.46
C ALA A 148 10.31 -1.53 1.04
N VAL A 149 10.20 -0.24 0.71
CA VAL A 149 9.80 0.23 -0.63
C VAL A 149 10.87 -0.06 -1.70
N ALA A 150 12.15 -0.02 -1.32
CA ALA A 150 13.28 -0.33 -2.20
C ALA A 150 13.42 -1.82 -2.57
N SER A 151 12.52 -2.70 -2.11
CA SER A 151 12.52 -4.10 -2.52
C SER A 151 12.47 -4.23 -4.04
N GLU A 152 13.38 -5.06 -4.58
CA GLU A 152 13.47 -5.41 -6.00
C GLU A 152 12.73 -6.72 -6.31
N ASP A 153 11.96 -7.28 -5.36
CA ASP A 153 11.28 -8.56 -5.54
C ASP A 153 10.26 -8.46 -6.67
N MET A 154 10.23 -9.45 -7.57
CA MET A 154 9.32 -9.46 -8.71
C MET A 154 8.42 -10.70 -8.62
N PRO A 155 7.09 -10.55 -8.76
CA PRO A 155 6.19 -11.68 -8.60
C PRO A 155 6.35 -12.68 -9.76
N GLU A 156 6.38 -13.96 -9.44
CA GLU A 156 6.44 -15.06 -10.41
C GLU A 156 5.05 -15.61 -10.76
N SER A 157 4.02 -15.19 -10.02
CA SER A 157 2.63 -15.62 -10.22
C SER A 157 1.62 -14.49 -9.94
N LEU A 158 0.40 -14.66 -10.45
CA LEU A 158 -0.69 -13.70 -10.20
C LEU A 158 -1.01 -13.53 -8.70
N PRO A 159 -1.15 -14.60 -7.87
CA PRO A 159 -1.40 -14.43 -6.44
C PRO A 159 -0.27 -13.70 -5.71
N GLU A 160 0.98 -13.94 -6.11
CA GLU A 160 2.13 -13.24 -5.53
C GLU A 160 2.14 -11.75 -5.92
N ALA A 161 1.77 -11.42 -7.16
CA ALA A 161 1.62 -10.03 -7.59
C ALA A 161 0.55 -9.29 -6.78
N GLU A 162 -0.61 -9.93 -6.54
CA GLU A 162 -1.70 -9.40 -5.71
C GLU A 162 -1.24 -9.19 -4.25
N GLN A 163 -0.50 -10.15 -3.69
CA GLN A 163 0.05 -10.04 -2.34
C GLN A 163 1.03 -8.86 -2.21
N LEU A 164 1.97 -8.73 -3.15
CA LEU A 164 2.94 -7.62 -3.15
C LEU A 164 2.25 -6.26 -3.29
N LEU A 165 1.20 -6.17 -4.12
CA LEU A 165 0.39 -4.95 -4.23
C LEU A 165 -0.34 -4.62 -2.93
N GLN A 166 -0.87 -5.62 -2.23
CA GLN A 166 -1.50 -5.42 -0.92
C GLN A 166 -0.49 -4.91 0.12
N GLN A 167 0.71 -5.51 0.17
CA GLN A 167 1.78 -5.03 1.06
C GLN A 167 2.20 -3.60 0.71
N HIS A 168 2.32 -3.28 -0.57
CA HIS A 168 2.68 -1.95 -1.05
C HIS A 168 1.61 -0.89 -0.72
N ALA A 169 0.32 -1.26 -0.77
CA ALA A 169 -0.78 -0.42 -0.31
C ALA A 169 -0.71 -0.17 1.21
N GLY A 170 -0.40 -1.20 2.01
CA GLY A 170 -0.19 -1.02 3.45
C GLY A 170 0.93 -0.03 3.79
N ILE A 171 2.03 -0.06 3.03
CA ILE A 171 3.10 0.94 3.17
C ILE A 171 2.59 2.36 2.83
N LYS A 172 1.67 2.51 1.87
CA LYS A 172 1.08 3.82 1.57
C LYS A 172 0.29 4.36 2.76
N ASP A 173 -0.51 3.52 3.40
CA ASP A 173 -1.26 3.88 4.60
C ASP A 173 -0.32 4.31 5.73
N GLU A 174 0.81 3.61 5.90
CA GLU A 174 1.84 4.00 6.87
C GLU A 174 2.47 5.36 6.53
N ILE A 175 2.82 5.61 5.26
CA ILE A 175 3.36 6.90 4.81
C ILE A 175 2.36 8.02 5.10
N ASP A 176 1.09 7.83 4.74
CA ASP A 176 0.05 8.84 4.93
C ASP A 176 -0.21 9.12 6.40
N GLY A 177 -0.19 8.08 7.25
CA GLY A 177 -0.31 8.23 8.71
C GLY A 177 0.85 9.01 9.36
N HIS A 178 2.00 9.09 8.70
CA HIS A 178 3.19 9.80 9.21
C HIS A 178 3.33 11.22 8.66
N GLN A 179 2.43 11.67 7.77
CA GLN A 179 2.45 13.02 7.19
C GLN A 179 2.43 14.13 8.27
N ASP A 180 1.60 13.98 9.31
CA ASP A 180 1.52 14.97 10.39
C ASP A 180 2.77 14.96 11.27
N SER A 181 3.35 13.79 11.52
CA SER A 181 4.61 13.65 12.26
C SER A 181 5.77 14.30 11.50
N TYR A 182 5.83 14.07 10.18
CA TYR A 182 6.79 14.75 9.31
C TYR A 182 6.68 16.27 9.42
N GLN A 183 5.46 16.81 9.29
CA GLN A 183 5.22 18.25 9.35
C GLN A 183 5.58 18.83 10.72
N ARG A 184 5.23 18.14 11.81
CA ARG A 184 5.60 18.55 13.17
C ARG A 184 7.10 18.60 13.39
N VAL A 185 7.85 17.57 12.95
CA VAL A 185 9.31 17.53 13.07
C VAL A 185 9.95 18.65 12.24
N LYS A 186 9.44 18.89 11.03
CA LYS A 186 9.93 19.97 10.16
C LYS A 186 9.72 21.35 10.79
N GLU A 187 8.50 21.68 11.19
CA GLU A 187 8.17 22.99 11.79
C GLU A 187 8.90 23.23 13.11
N SER A 188 9.01 22.20 13.95
CA SER A 188 9.75 22.30 15.22
C SER A 188 11.25 22.48 14.96
N GLY A 189 11.79 21.75 14.00
CA GLY A 189 13.19 21.88 13.59
C GLY A 189 13.53 23.27 13.07
N GLU A 190 12.69 23.84 12.21
CA GLU A 190 12.84 25.21 11.70
C GLU A 190 12.87 26.26 12.82
N LYS A 191 11.99 26.13 13.82
CA LYS A 191 11.98 27.01 15.00
C LYS A 191 13.24 26.86 15.84
N VAL A 192 13.70 25.62 16.07
CA VAL A 192 14.88 25.32 16.89
C VAL A 192 16.17 25.89 16.29
N ILE A 193 16.31 25.86 14.96
CA ILE A 193 17.52 26.37 14.27
C ILE A 193 17.45 27.86 13.96
N GLN A 194 16.29 28.50 14.11
CA GLN A 194 16.08 29.89 13.72
C GLN A 194 17.01 30.83 14.51
N GLY A 195 17.88 31.55 13.78
CA GLY A 195 18.79 32.53 14.38
C GLY A 195 19.97 31.93 15.14
N GLN A 196 20.13 30.60 15.14
CA GLN A 196 21.26 29.91 15.77
C GLN A 196 22.48 29.92 14.85
N THR A 197 23.67 30.12 15.43
CA THR A 197 24.94 30.15 14.68
C THR A 197 25.96 29.12 15.16
N ASP A 198 25.65 28.42 16.25
CA ASP A 198 26.56 27.41 16.80
C ASP A 198 26.68 26.19 15.88
N PRO A 199 27.87 25.57 15.76
CA PRO A 199 28.10 24.44 14.86
C PRO A 199 27.13 23.25 15.03
N GLU A 200 26.68 23.00 16.27
CA GLU A 200 25.76 21.91 16.59
C GLU A 200 24.37 22.12 15.95
N TYR A 201 23.86 23.36 15.93
CA TYR A 201 22.60 23.71 15.28
C TYR A 201 22.72 23.73 13.75
N LEU A 202 23.90 24.07 13.22
CA LEU A 202 24.16 23.95 11.77
C LEU A 202 24.12 22.48 11.31
N LEU A 203 24.69 21.56 12.10
CA LEU A 203 24.61 20.13 11.83
C LEU A 203 23.17 19.61 11.92
N LEU A 204 22.40 20.10 12.91
CA LEU A 204 20.97 19.80 13.01
C LEU A 204 20.20 20.29 11.78
N GLY A 205 20.53 21.47 11.25
CA GLY A 205 19.98 21.97 9.99
C GLY A 205 20.24 21.03 8.81
N GLN A 206 21.49 20.57 8.64
CA GLN A 206 21.83 19.56 7.60
C GLN A 206 21.05 18.25 7.79
N ARG A 207 20.86 17.83 9.04
CA ARG A 207 20.09 16.63 9.37
C ARG A 207 18.61 16.77 8.97
N LEU A 208 18.02 17.95 9.15
CA LEU A 208 16.65 18.26 8.72
C LEU A 208 16.52 18.35 7.19
N GLU A 209 17.51 18.91 6.49
CA GLU A 209 17.56 18.88 5.02
C GLU A 209 17.63 17.44 4.48
N GLY A 210 18.44 16.59 5.13
CA GLY A 210 18.51 15.16 4.81
C GLY A 210 17.18 14.44 5.05
N LEU A 211 16.45 14.83 6.11
CA LEU A 211 15.11 14.31 6.39
C LEU A 211 14.11 14.68 5.28
N ASP A 212 14.03 15.95 4.90
CA ASP A 212 13.13 16.44 3.85
C ASP A 212 13.44 15.77 2.50
N THR A 213 14.73 15.65 2.17
CA THR A 213 15.19 14.93 0.99
C THR A 213 14.75 13.46 1.03
N GLY A 214 14.93 12.80 2.18
CA GLY A 214 14.55 11.40 2.39
C GLY A 214 13.04 11.17 2.29
N TRP A 215 12.23 12.05 2.89
CA TRP A 215 10.77 12.02 2.81
C TRP A 215 10.29 12.13 1.36
N ASN A 216 10.79 13.13 0.64
CA ASN A 216 10.45 13.33 -0.78
C ASN A 216 10.94 12.16 -1.66
N ALA A 217 12.10 11.58 -1.33
CA ALA A 217 12.59 10.39 -2.01
C ALA A 217 11.70 9.17 -1.76
N LEU A 218 11.21 8.97 -0.53
CA LEU A 218 10.30 7.88 -0.20
C LEU A 218 9.03 7.93 -1.05
N GLY A 219 8.43 9.11 -1.23
CA GLY A 219 7.27 9.28 -2.11
C GLY A 219 7.56 8.86 -3.56
N ARG A 220 8.67 9.32 -4.13
CA ARG A 220 9.09 8.94 -5.50
C ARG A 220 9.40 7.45 -5.62
N MET A 221 10.08 6.87 -4.63
CA MET A 221 10.38 5.43 -4.59
C MET A 221 9.10 4.61 -4.56
N TRP A 222 8.11 5.04 -3.77
CA TRP A 222 6.82 4.37 -3.67
C TRP A 222 6.08 4.43 -5.01
N GLU A 223 6.00 5.60 -5.65
CA GLU A 223 5.38 5.74 -6.99
C GLU A 223 6.08 4.87 -8.04
N SER A 224 7.41 4.89 -8.06
CA SER A 224 8.19 4.05 -8.97
C SER A 224 7.93 2.57 -8.74
N ARG A 225 7.86 2.12 -7.49
CA ARG A 225 7.56 0.73 -7.15
C ARG A 225 6.13 0.35 -7.51
N SER A 226 5.17 1.25 -7.31
CA SER A 226 3.77 1.10 -7.72
C SER A 226 3.66 0.84 -9.21
N HIS A 227 4.35 1.64 -10.03
CA HIS A 227 4.40 1.46 -11.48
C HIS A 227 4.99 0.09 -11.87
N THR A 228 6.12 -0.29 -11.28
CA THR A 228 6.75 -1.60 -11.54
C THR A 228 5.83 -2.76 -11.17
N LEU A 229 5.18 -2.72 -10.01
CA LEU A 229 4.25 -3.78 -9.57
C LEU A 229 3.02 -3.86 -10.49
N ALA A 230 2.48 -2.73 -10.95
CA ALA A 230 1.38 -2.71 -11.91
C ALA A 230 1.78 -3.35 -13.25
N GLN A 231 2.99 -3.07 -13.75
CA GLN A 231 3.51 -3.72 -14.95
C GLN A 231 3.69 -5.24 -14.76
N CYS A 232 4.13 -5.67 -13.58
CA CYS A 232 4.23 -7.10 -13.25
C CYS A 232 2.86 -7.77 -13.19
N LEU A 233 1.87 -7.14 -12.55
CA LEU A 233 0.51 -7.64 -12.49
C LEU A 233 -0.05 -7.87 -13.90
N GLY A 234 0.02 -6.87 -14.76
CA GLY A 234 -0.46 -6.98 -16.14
C GLY A 234 0.23 -8.11 -16.91
N PHE A 235 1.53 -8.32 -16.70
CA PHE A 235 2.25 -9.46 -17.29
C PHE A 235 1.77 -10.81 -16.75
N GLN A 236 1.51 -10.92 -15.44
CA GLN A 236 1.02 -12.15 -14.82
C GLN A 236 -0.42 -12.49 -15.25
N GLU A 237 -1.29 -11.49 -15.40
CA GLU A 237 -2.62 -11.64 -15.98
C GLU A 237 -2.56 -12.13 -17.43
N PHE A 238 -1.72 -11.48 -18.26
CA PHE A 238 -1.48 -11.92 -19.62
C PHE A 238 -0.98 -13.38 -19.69
N GLN A 239 -0.04 -13.77 -18.83
CA GLN A 239 0.48 -15.15 -18.82
C GLN A 239 -0.58 -16.19 -18.45
N LYS A 240 -1.47 -15.86 -17.51
CA LYS A 240 -2.60 -16.73 -17.15
C LYS A 240 -3.52 -16.93 -18.35
N ASP A 241 -3.89 -15.86 -19.03
CA ASP A 241 -4.80 -15.90 -20.18
C ASP A 241 -4.15 -16.58 -21.40
N ALA A 242 -2.86 -16.30 -21.63
CA ALA A 242 -2.06 -16.95 -22.68
C ALA A 242 -2.00 -18.47 -22.47
N LYS A 243 -1.80 -18.96 -21.24
CA LYS A 243 -1.83 -20.41 -20.95
C LYS A 243 -3.20 -21.02 -21.27
N GLN A 244 -4.29 -20.31 -21.02
CA GLN A 244 -5.62 -20.78 -21.36
C GLN A 244 -5.82 -20.86 -22.88
N ALA A 245 -5.42 -19.82 -23.61
CA ALA A 245 -5.44 -19.81 -25.08
C ALA A 245 -4.60 -20.94 -25.67
N GLU A 246 -3.39 -21.18 -25.15
CA GLU A 246 -2.53 -22.27 -25.61
C GLU A 246 -3.12 -23.65 -25.36
N ALA A 247 -3.82 -23.86 -24.26
CA ALA A 247 -4.51 -25.14 -24.00
C ALA A 247 -5.61 -25.39 -25.03
N ILE A 248 -6.38 -24.35 -25.38
CA ILE A 248 -7.42 -24.41 -26.42
C ILE A 248 -6.78 -24.73 -27.78
N LEU A 249 -5.74 -23.96 -28.17
CA LEU A 249 -5.03 -24.16 -29.43
C LEU A 249 -4.41 -25.55 -29.54
N SER A 250 -3.83 -26.07 -28.45
CA SER A 250 -3.25 -27.42 -28.42
C SER A 250 -4.31 -28.51 -28.62
N ASN A 251 -5.51 -28.33 -28.06
CA ASN A 251 -6.62 -29.25 -28.28
C ASN A 251 -7.13 -29.21 -29.73
N GLN A 252 -7.24 -28.01 -30.31
CA GLN A 252 -7.58 -27.86 -31.73
C GLN A 252 -6.54 -28.53 -32.63
N GLU A 253 -5.25 -28.31 -32.38
CA GLU A 253 -4.15 -28.94 -33.10
C GLU A 253 -4.22 -30.47 -33.01
N TYR A 254 -4.50 -31.00 -31.82
CA TYR A 254 -4.66 -32.43 -31.61
C TYR A 254 -5.83 -32.98 -32.44
N THR A 255 -7.00 -32.33 -32.39
CA THR A 255 -8.18 -32.76 -33.15
C THR A 255 -7.93 -32.74 -34.65
N LEU A 256 -7.35 -31.64 -35.16
CA LEU A 256 -7.04 -31.47 -36.59
C LEU A 256 -5.96 -32.44 -37.09
N ALA A 257 -5.00 -32.81 -36.25
CA ALA A 257 -3.94 -33.74 -36.62
C ALA A 257 -4.40 -35.20 -36.71
N HIS A 258 -5.49 -35.57 -36.02
CA HIS A 258 -6.03 -36.93 -35.97
C HIS A 258 -7.35 -37.07 -36.75
N LEU A 259 -7.65 -36.10 -37.61
CA LEU A 259 -8.80 -36.18 -38.48
C LEU A 259 -8.50 -37.12 -39.65
N GLU A 260 -9.24 -38.22 -39.75
CA GLU A 260 -9.12 -39.19 -40.85
C GLU A 260 -10.43 -39.25 -41.66
N PRO A 261 -10.36 -39.35 -42.99
CA PRO A 261 -11.54 -39.55 -43.84
C PRO A 261 -12.21 -40.88 -43.54
N PRO A 262 -13.53 -40.92 -43.26
CA PRO A 262 -14.26 -42.16 -43.04
C PRO A 262 -14.34 -43.06 -44.29
N ASP A 263 -14.56 -44.36 -44.04
CA ASP A 263 -14.58 -45.43 -45.06
C ASP A 263 -15.99 -45.89 -45.47
N SER A 264 -17.04 -45.28 -44.91
CA SER A 264 -18.44 -45.55 -45.24
C SER A 264 -19.28 -44.27 -45.23
N LEU A 265 -20.40 -44.29 -45.95
CA LEU A 265 -21.31 -43.14 -46.07
C LEU A 265 -21.87 -42.68 -44.70
N GLU A 266 -22.34 -43.63 -43.88
CA GLU A 266 -22.86 -43.33 -42.54
C GLU A 266 -21.78 -42.71 -41.64
N ALA A 267 -20.55 -43.23 -41.69
CA ALA A 267 -19.44 -42.69 -40.93
C ALA A 267 -18.99 -41.32 -41.45
N ALA A 268 -19.06 -41.06 -42.76
CA ALA A 268 -18.78 -39.75 -43.37
C ALA A 268 -19.78 -38.69 -42.92
N GLU A 269 -21.09 -38.99 -42.96
CA GLU A 269 -22.14 -38.09 -42.46
C GLU A 269 -21.98 -37.79 -40.96
N ALA A 270 -21.70 -38.82 -40.16
CA ALA A 270 -21.43 -38.65 -38.73
C ALA A 270 -20.15 -37.85 -38.46
N GLY A 271 -19.12 -38.05 -39.28
CA GLY A 271 -17.85 -37.32 -39.22
C GLY A 271 -18.02 -35.82 -39.49
N ILE A 272 -18.81 -35.46 -40.50
CA ILE A 272 -19.14 -34.06 -40.82
C ILE A 272 -19.84 -33.39 -39.64
N ARG A 273 -20.88 -34.00 -39.08
CA ARG A 273 -21.61 -33.42 -37.93
C ARG A 273 -20.68 -33.18 -36.73
N LYS A 274 -19.82 -34.15 -36.41
CA LYS A 274 -18.81 -34.00 -35.34
C LYS A 274 -17.82 -32.87 -35.64
N PHE A 275 -17.43 -32.70 -36.90
CA PHE A 275 -16.53 -31.64 -37.31
C PHE A 275 -17.20 -30.26 -37.26
N GLU A 276 -18.48 -30.15 -37.61
CA GLU A 276 -19.28 -28.93 -37.43
C GLU A 276 -19.38 -28.53 -35.95
N ASP A 277 -19.63 -29.49 -35.05
CA ASP A 277 -19.60 -29.26 -33.60
C ASP A 277 -18.23 -28.75 -33.13
N PHE A 278 -17.15 -29.32 -33.67
CA PHE A 278 -15.78 -28.85 -33.41
C PHE A 278 -15.55 -27.42 -33.89
N LEU A 279 -15.99 -27.06 -35.11
CA LEU A 279 -15.90 -25.69 -35.62
C LEU A 279 -16.71 -24.71 -34.75
N GLY A 280 -17.90 -25.12 -34.30
CA GLY A 280 -18.69 -24.35 -33.34
C GLY A 280 -17.93 -24.12 -32.02
N SER A 281 -17.22 -25.14 -31.52
CA SER A 281 -16.33 -25.00 -30.35
C SER A 281 -15.14 -24.07 -30.61
N MET A 282 -14.57 -24.06 -31.81
CA MET A 282 -13.51 -23.11 -32.18
C MET A 282 -14.02 -21.67 -32.14
N GLU A 283 -15.19 -21.39 -32.75
CA GLU A 283 -15.78 -20.04 -32.75
C GLU A 283 -16.16 -19.60 -31.34
N ASN A 284 -16.77 -20.48 -30.54
CA ASN A 284 -17.13 -20.18 -29.14
C ASN A 284 -15.93 -19.88 -28.24
N ASN A 285 -14.74 -20.35 -28.60
CA ASN A 285 -13.50 -20.09 -27.86
C ASN A 285 -12.62 -19.02 -28.51
N ARG A 286 -13.04 -18.44 -29.63
CA ARG A 286 -12.27 -17.45 -30.39
C ARG A 286 -11.84 -16.27 -29.53
N ASP A 287 -12.78 -15.69 -28.79
CA ASP A 287 -12.50 -14.54 -27.94
C ASP A 287 -11.47 -14.87 -26.85
N LYS A 288 -11.49 -16.09 -26.29
CA LYS A 288 -10.50 -16.51 -25.28
C LYS A 288 -9.09 -16.70 -25.86
N VAL A 289 -8.99 -16.96 -27.16
CA VAL A 289 -7.71 -17.08 -27.86
C VAL A 289 -7.18 -15.71 -28.26
N LEU A 290 -8.05 -14.78 -28.67
CA LEU A 290 -7.67 -13.45 -29.15
C LEU A 290 -7.54 -12.41 -28.03
N SER A 291 -8.26 -12.55 -26.91
CA SER A 291 -8.16 -11.61 -25.79
C SER A 291 -6.73 -11.46 -25.21
N PRO A 292 -5.91 -12.53 -25.04
CA PRO A 292 -4.51 -12.35 -24.62
C PRO A 292 -3.66 -11.67 -25.70
N VAL A 293 -4.00 -11.79 -26.99
CA VAL A 293 -3.31 -11.08 -28.07
C VAL A 293 -3.55 -9.57 -27.95
N ASP A 294 -4.81 -9.18 -27.78
CA ASP A 294 -5.19 -7.78 -27.61
C ASP A 294 -4.60 -7.17 -26.32
N SER A 295 -4.70 -7.89 -25.20
CA SER A 295 -4.14 -7.42 -23.93
C SER A 295 -2.61 -7.37 -23.96
N GLY A 296 -1.95 -8.35 -24.58
CA GLY A 296 -0.50 -8.37 -24.77
C GLY A 296 0.00 -7.20 -25.62
N ASN A 297 -0.66 -6.93 -26.75
CA ASN A 297 -0.35 -5.79 -27.62
C ASN A 297 -0.52 -4.45 -26.88
N LYS A 298 -1.57 -4.33 -26.05
CA LYS A 298 -1.78 -3.15 -25.21
C LYS A 298 -0.64 -2.97 -24.19
N LEU A 299 -0.26 -4.02 -23.46
CA LEU A 299 0.84 -3.97 -22.49
C LEU A 299 2.16 -3.56 -23.17
N VAL A 300 2.43 -4.06 -24.37
CA VAL A 300 3.60 -3.68 -25.17
C VAL A 300 3.55 -2.21 -25.56
N ALA A 301 2.40 -1.70 -26.00
CA ALA A 301 2.23 -0.29 -26.36
C ALA A 301 2.41 0.65 -25.16
N GLU A 302 2.03 0.20 -23.97
CA GLU A 302 2.22 0.91 -22.70
C GLU A 302 3.66 0.80 -22.16
N GLY A 303 4.56 0.09 -22.85
CA GLY A 303 5.97 -0.02 -22.47
C GLY A 303 6.23 -0.95 -21.29
N ASN A 304 5.47 -2.04 -21.17
CA ASN A 304 5.64 -3.02 -20.10
C ASN A 304 7.09 -3.58 -20.06
N LEU A 305 7.61 -3.80 -18.84
CA LEU A 305 8.96 -4.34 -18.59
C LEU A 305 9.25 -5.67 -19.31
N TYR A 306 8.21 -6.46 -19.57
CA TYR A 306 8.31 -7.77 -20.21
C TYR A 306 7.91 -7.75 -21.70
N SER A 307 7.94 -6.58 -22.33
CA SER A 307 7.47 -6.38 -23.72
C SER A 307 7.99 -7.41 -24.72
N ASP A 308 9.27 -7.77 -24.67
CA ASP A 308 9.84 -8.73 -25.62
C ASP A 308 9.23 -10.13 -25.46
N LYS A 309 9.11 -10.62 -24.21
CA LYS A 309 8.47 -11.90 -23.90
C LYS A 309 6.99 -11.89 -24.27
N ILE A 310 6.30 -10.77 -24.04
CA ILE A 310 4.89 -10.61 -24.40
C ILE A 310 4.73 -10.68 -25.92
N LYS A 311 5.54 -9.94 -26.69
CA LYS A 311 5.51 -9.96 -28.16
C LYS A 311 5.73 -11.36 -28.73
N GLU A 312 6.75 -12.07 -28.26
CA GLU A 312 7.03 -13.44 -28.71
C GLU A 312 5.84 -14.36 -28.46
N LYS A 313 5.22 -14.26 -27.28
CA LYS A 313 4.07 -15.09 -26.90
C LYS A 313 2.81 -14.72 -27.68
N VAL A 314 2.56 -13.43 -27.92
CA VAL A 314 1.47 -12.94 -28.76
C VAL A 314 1.59 -13.48 -30.19
N GLN A 315 2.76 -13.33 -30.80
CA GLN A 315 3.03 -13.84 -32.16
C GLN A 315 2.82 -15.36 -32.25
N LEU A 316 3.29 -16.10 -31.24
CA LEU A 316 3.09 -17.54 -31.18
C LEU A 316 1.60 -17.92 -31.16
N ILE A 317 0.78 -17.23 -30.36
CA ILE A 317 -0.66 -17.49 -30.27
C ILE A 317 -1.35 -17.14 -31.59
N GLU A 318 -1.04 -15.98 -32.19
CA GLU A 318 -1.59 -15.54 -33.48
C GLU A 318 -1.26 -16.54 -34.61
N ASP A 319 0.01 -16.97 -34.70
CA ASP A 319 0.47 -17.90 -35.73
C ASP A 319 -0.20 -19.27 -35.60
N ARG A 320 -0.31 -19.79 -34.36
CA ARG A 320 -1.00 -21.06 -34.09
C ARG A 320 -2.48 -20.96 -34.40
N HIS A 321 -3.14 -19.87 -34.00
CA HIS A 321 -4.55 -19.64 -34.29
C HIS A 321 -4.82 -19.59 -35.79
N ARG A 322 -4.01 -18.82 -36.55
CA ARG A 322 -4.10 -18.74 -38.01
C ARG A 322 -3.94 -20.12 -38.64
N LYS A 323 -2.91 -20.87 -38.26
CA LYS A 323 -2.63 -22.21 -38.81
C LYS A 323 -3.74 -23.22 -38.49
N ASN A 324 -4.34 -23.16 -37.30
CA ASN A 324 -5.46 -24.01 -36.94
C ASN A 324 -6.70 -23.70 -37.80
N ASN A 325 -6.99 -22.42 -38.05
CA ASN A 325 -8.09 -22.02 -38.91
C ASN A 325 -7.87 -22.48 -40.37
N GLU A 326 -6.67 -22.33 -40.90
CA GLU A 326 -6.29 -22.83 -42.24
C GLU A 326 -6.50 -24.35 -42.34
N LYS A 327 -5.96 -25.11 -41.38
CA LYS A 327 -6.15 -26.57 -41.31
C LYS A 327 -7.61 -26.98 -41.15
N ALA A 328 -8.40 -26.23 -40.38
CA ALA A 328 -9.82 -26.51 -40.20
C ALA A 328 -10.59 -26.31 -41.51
N GLN A 329 -10.22 -25.30 -42.31
CA GLN A 329 -10.77 -25.09 -43.63
C GLN A 329 -10.39 -26.22 -44.61
N GLU A 330 -9.13 -26.63 -44.63
CA GLU A 330 -8.66 -27.78 -45.42
C GLU A 330 -9.41 -29.07 -45.04
N ALA A 331 -9.54 -29.34 -43.74
CA ALA A 331 -10.30 -30.46 -43.19
C ALA A 331 -11.78 -30.44 -43.59
N SER A 332 -12.42 -29.26 -43.60
CA SER A 332 -13.81 -29.11 -44.02
C SER A 332 -14.00 -29.53 -45.49
N VAL A 333 -13.08 -29.10 -46.36
CA VAL A 333 -13.10 -29.50 -47.78
C VAL A 333 -12.88 -31.01 -47.91
N LEU A 334 -11.86 -31.55 -47.24
CA LEU A 334 -11.54 -32.98 -47.27
C LEU A 334 -12.72 -33.87 -46.85
N LEU A 335 -13.42 -33.52 -45.77
CA LEU A 335 -14.57 -34.29 -45.29
C LEU A 335 -15.77 -34.21 -46.24
N ARG A 336 -16.00 -33.05 -46.88
CA ARG A 336 -17.06 -32.91 -47.87
C ARG A 336 -16.77 -33.74 -49.12
N ASP A 337 -15.54 -33.66 -49.62
CA ASP A 337 -15.11 -34.44 -50.79
C ASP A 337 -15.16 -35.95 -50.49
N ASN A 338 -14.82 -36.36 -49.26
CA ASN A 338 -14.99 -37.74 -48.80
C ASN A 338 -16.47 -38.17 -48.77
N LEU A 339 -17.39 -37.31 -48.29
CA LEU A 339 -18.82 -37.62 -48.30
C LEU A 339 -19.33 -37.85 -49.73
N GLU A 340 -18.94 -36.97 -50.67
CA GLU A 340 -19.31 -37.11 -52.09
C GLU A 340 -18.78 -38.42 -52.67
N LEU A 341 -17.52 -38.77 -52.37
CA LEU A 341 -16.92 -40.04 -52.77
C LEU A 341 -17.67 -41.24 -52.17
N GLN A 342 -17.99 -41.22 -50.87
CA GLN A 342 -18.71 -42.32 -50.23
C GLN A 342 -20.13 -42.49 -50.78
N ASN A 343 -20.81 -41.38 -51.10
CA ASN A 343 -22.12 -41.41 -51.76
C ASN A 343 -22.02 -42.04 -53.15
N PHE A 344 -21.01 -41.67 -53.94
CA PHE A 344 -20.74 -42.28 -55.24
C PHE A 344 -20.45 -43.79 -55.13
N LEU A 345 -19.59 -44.20 -54.19
CA LEU A 345 -19.25 -45.60 -53.96
C LEU A 345 -20.47 -46.41 -53.52
N GLN A 346 -21.30 -45.87 -52.63
CA GLN A 346 -22.55 -46.49 -52.20
C GLN A 346 -23.51 -46.67 -53.39
N ASN A 347 -23.71 -45.63 -54.21
CA ASN A 347 -24.52 -45.72 -55.42
C ASN A 347 -24.00 -46.79 -56.40
N CYS A 348 -22.69 -46.87 -56.59
CA CYS A 348 -22.07 -47.90 -57.43
C CYS A 348 -22.29 -49.32 -56.88
N GLN A 349 -22.21 -49.51 -55.56
CA GLN A 349 -22.47 -50.79 -54.92
C GLN A 349 -23.94 -51.20 -55.06
N GLU A 350 -24.86 -50.27 -54.81
CA GLU A 350 -26.31 -50.49 -54.99
C GLU A 350 -26.64 -50.84 -56.45
N LEU A 351 -26.06 -50.11 -57.41
CA LEU A 351 -26.20 -50.42 -58.84
C LEU A 351 -25.66 -51.82 -59.16
N THR A 352 -24.49 -52.17 -58.65
CA THR A 352 -23.88 -53.48 -58.88
C THR A 352 -24.76 -54.61 -58.33
N LEU A 353 -25.30 -54.44 -57.12
CA LEU A 353 -26.21 -55.40 -56.51
C LEU A 353 -27.51 -55.53 -57.32
N TRP A 354 -28.06 -54.41 -57.78
CA TRP A 354 -29.24 -54.41 -58.64
C TRP A 354 -28.97 -55.10 -59.97
N ILE A 355 -27.88 -54.78 -60.67
CA ILE A 355 -27.50 -55.45 -61.93
C ILE A 355 -27.38 -56.96 -61.71
N ASN A 356 -26.71 -57.39 -60.64
CA ASN A 356 -26.56 -58.82 -60.33
C ASN A 356 -27.91 -59.50 -60.06
N ASP A 357 -28.82 -58.86 -59.32
CA ASP A 357 -30.18 -59.34 -59.09
C ASP A 357 -30.98 -59.47 -60.39
N LYS A 358 -30.93 -58.45 -61.26
CA LYS A 358 -31.60 -58.47 -62.56
C LYS A 358 -30.99 -59.51 -63.50
N LEU A 359 -29.67 -59.71 -63.47
CA LEU A 359 -29.00 -60.76 -64.23
C LEU A 359 -29.48 -62.15 -63.78
N LEU A 360 -29.55 -62.41 -62.47
CA LEU A 360 -30.08 -63.67 -61.93
C LEU A 360 -31.54 -63.89 -62.35
N THR A 361 -32.38 -62.84 -62.25
CA THR A 361 -33.78 -62.89 -62.68
C THR A 361 -33.91 -63.19 -64.17
N SER A 362 -33.01 -62.66 -65.01
CA SER A 362 -32.99 -62.91 -66.45
C SER A 362 -32.55 -64.33 -66.84
N GLN A 363 -31.81 -65.02 -65.96
CA GLN A 363 -31.29 -66.38 -66.18
C GLN A 363 -32.18 -67.47 -65.59
N ASP A 364 -33.33 -67.13 -65.02
CA ASP A 364 -34.27 -68.09 -64.43
C ASP A 364 -34.86 -69.03 -65.50
N VAL A 365 -34.55 -70.33 -65.38
CA VAL A 365 -34.98 -71.40 -66.30
C VAL A 365 -36.50 -71.66 -66.22
N SER A 366 -37.19 -71.14 -65.19
CA SER A 366 -38.66 -71.23 -65.08
C SER A 366 -39.40 -70.55 -66.24
N TYR A 367 -38.71 -69.70 -67.02
CA TYR A 367 -39.22 -69.06 -68.22
C TYR A 367 -39.40 -70.01 -69.42
N ASP A 368 -38.78 -71.21 -69.44
CA ASP A 368 -38.81 -72.13 -70.59
C ASP A 368 -40.07 -73.03 -70.71
N GLU A 369 -40.93 -73.14 -69.69
CA GLU A 369 -42.11 -74.01 -69.74
C GLU A 369 -43.38 -73.34 -70.34
N ALA A 370 -44.03 -73.97 -71.33
CA ALA A 370 -45.07 -73.36 -72.17
C ALA A 370 -46.44 -73.07 -71.50
N ARG A 371 -46.68 -73.40 -70.22
CA ARG A 371 -48.03 -73.44 -69.63
C ARG A 371 -48.60 -72.11 -69.10
N ASN A 372 -47.93 -70.96 -69.26
CA ASN A 372 -48.46 -69.67 -68.79
C ASN A 372 -47.89 -68.44 -69.55
N LEU A 373 -47.85 -68.51 -70.88
CA LEU A 373 -47.14 -67.56 -71.75
C LEU A 373 -47.58 -66.09 -71.60
N HIS A 374 -48.86 -65.82 -71.39
CA HIS A 374 -49.37 -64.44 -71.25
C HIS A 374 -48.91 -63.78 -69.94
N ASN A 375 -48.95 -64.50 -68.81
CA ASN A 375 -48.42 -64.02 -67.54
C ASN A 375 -46.89 -63.82 -67.60
N LYS A 376 -46.17 -64.65 -68.37
CA LYS A 376 -44.73 -64.48 -68.61
C LYS A 376 -44.43 -63.25 -69.45
N TRP A 377 -45.21 -62.99 -70.50
CA TRP A 377 -45.08 -61.78 -71.31
C TRP A 377 -45.35 -60.52 -70.49
N LEU A 378 -46.36 -60.50 -69.62
CA LEU A 378 -46.63 -59.39 -68.71
C LEU A 378 -45.48 -59.16 -67.72
N LYS A 379 -44.90 -60.23 -67.13
CA LYS A 379 -43.73 -60.13 -66.25
C LYS A 379 -42.49 -59.60 -66.99
N HIS A 380 -42.26 -60.06 -68.22
CA HIS A 380 -41.17 -59.56 -69.05
C HIS A 380 -41.37 -58.09 -69.45
N GLN A 381 -42.60 -57.70 -69.81
CA GLN A 381 -42.92 -56.31 -70.12
C GLN A 381 -42.75 -55.40 -68.88
N ALA A 382 -43.11 -55.88 -67.69
CA ALA A 382 -42.87 -55.19 -66.44
C ALA A 382 -41.36 -55.05 -66.14
N PHE A 383 -40.57 -56.10 -66.37
CA PHE A 383 -39.12 -56.07 -66.25
C PHE A 383 -38.47 -55.07 -67.23
N VAL A 384 -38.92 -55.03 -68.49
CA VAL A 384 -38.44 -54.07 -69.49
C VAL A 384 -38.81 -52.63 -69.12
N ALA A 385 -40.03 -52.40 -68.60
CA ALA A 385 -40.43 -51.10 -68.09
C ALA A 385 -39.61 -50.68 -66.85
N GLU A 386 -39.27 -51.63 -65.98
CA GLU A 386 -38.39 -51.40 -64.83
C GLU A 386 -36.97 -51.02 -65.29
N LEU A 387 -36.37 -51.75 -66.24
CA LEU A 387 -35.07 -51.39 -66.83
C LEU A 387 -35.07 -49.99 -67.44
N ALA A 388 -36.12 -49.64 -68.20
CA ALA A 388 -36.26 -48.30 -68.79
C ALA A 388 -36.40 -47.19 -67.74
N SER A 389 -37.07 -47.48 -66.61
CA SER A 389 -37.20 -46.50 -65.51
C SER A 389 -35.90 -46.27 -64.74
N HIS A 390 -34.95 -47.22 -64.80
CA HIS A 390 -33.63 -47.12 -64.18
C HIS A 390 -32.53 -46.62 -65.12
N GLU A 391 -32.84 -46.32 -66.39
CA GLU A 391 -31.90 -45.70 -67.35
C GLU A 391 -31.35 -44.37 -66.82
N GLY A 392 -32.21 -43.55 -66.20
CA GLY A 392 -31.79 -42.31 -65.54
C GLY A 392 -30.94 -42.50 -64.28
N TRP A 393 -30.88 -43.71 -63.70
CA TRP A 393 -29.96 -43.99 -62.59
C TRP A 393 -28.52 -44.15 -63.08
N LEU A 394 -28.33 -44.71 -64.28
CA LEU A 394 -27.03 -44.80 -64.95
C LEU A 394 -26.53 -43.42 -65.38
N GLU A 395 -27.40 -42.58 -65.93
CA GLU A 395 -27.05 -41.20 -66.33
C GLU A 395 -26.64 -40.33 -65.13
N ASN A 396 -27.21 -40.57 -63.95
CA ASN A 396 -26.88 -39.84 -62.70
C ASN A 396 -25.58 -40.31 -62.03
N ILE A 397 -25.05 -41.48 -62.39
CA ILE A 397 -23.74 -41.98 -61.90
C ILE A 397 -22.60 -41.49 -62.82
N ASP A 398 -22.90 -41.23 -64.10
CA ASP A 398 -21.94 -40.73 -65.09
C ASP A 398 -21.72 -39.19 -65.08
N ALA A 399 -22.60 -38.44 -64.41
CA ALA A 399 -22.56 -36.98 -64.28
C ALA A 399 -21.90 -36.52 -62.98
#